data_AF-A0A928GYM0-F1
#
_entry.id   AF-A0A928GYM0-F1
#
_cell.length_a   1.000
_cell.length_b   1.000
_cell.length_c   1.000
_cell.angle_alpha   90.00
_cell.angle_beta   90.00
_cell.angle_gamma   90.00
#
_symmetry.space_group_name_H-M   'P 1'
#
loop_
_entity.id
_entity.type
_entity.pdbx_description
1 polymer ?
#
loop_
_entity_poly.entity_id
_entity_poly.type
_entity_poly.pdbx_seq_one_letter_code
_entity_poly.pdbx_strand_id
1 'polypeptide(L)'
;MRLTDDVAAALQNCVETLGSIAELSRRTGVRIELLSRYLDRQTKSINQDTWGQLYPLIKPYLNMQNHNSDMPKIIGSHARMHHDLVSLTCDEKILLDAFGALPPEQQQKFLAELLERAEAELASKRNNM
;
A
#
# COMPACT_ATOMS: atom_id res chain seq x y z
N MET A 1 25.16 7.48 12.15
CA MET A 1 24.07 7.78 13.10
C MET A 1 23.57 6.48 13.73
N ARG A 2 23.19 6.46 15.01
CA ARG A 2 22.62 5.25 15.65
C ARG A 2 21.15 5.08 15.23
N LEU A 3 20.75 3.85 14.93
CA LEU A 3 19.34 3.53 14.69
C LEU A 3 18.65 3.41 16.06
N THR A 4 17.93 4.44 16.46
CA THR A 4 17.11 4.44 17.68
C THR A 4 15.70 3.90 17.37
N ASP A 5 14.99 3.44 18.40
CA ASP A 5 13.62 2.92 18.25
C ASP A 5 12.67 3.95 17.62
N ASP A 6 12.84 5.23 17.93
CA ASP A 6 12.04 6.32 17.37
C ASP A 6 12.27 6.50 15.86
N VAL A 7 13.51 6.31 15.41
CA VAL A 7 13.86 6.39 13.98
C VAL A 7 13.30 5.18 13.24
N ALA A 8 13.35 3.99 13.84
CA ALA A 8 12.75 2.79 13.27
C ALA A 8 11.21 2.93 13.18
N ALA A 9 10.56 3.46 14.21
CA ALA A 9 9.12 3.72 14.22
C ALA A 9 8.73 4.79 13.19
N ALA A 10 9.49 5.88 13.08
CA ALA A 10 9.25 6.91 12.09
C ALA A 10 9.46 6.39 10.65
N LEU A 11 10.45 5.51 10.44
CA LEU A 11 10.68 4.84 9.16
C LEU A 11 9.50 3.91 8.82
N GLN A 12 9.00 3.14 9.79
CA GLN A 12 7.84 2.26 9.62
C GLN A 12 6.58 3.06 9.26
N ASN A 13 6.28 4.14 9.98
CA ASN A 13 5.15 5.03 9.67
C ASN A 13 5.28 5.67 8.27
N CYS A 14 6.51 6.01 7.87
CA CYS A 14 6.79 6.55 6.54
C CYS A 14 6.49 5.50 5.45
N VAL A 15 6.90 4.25 5.66
CA VAL A 15 6.58 3.13 4.76
C VAL A 15 5.08 2.88 4.67
N GLU A 16 4.38 2.89 5.80
CA GLU A 16 2.92 2.70 5.86
C GLU A 16 2.19 3.83 5.12
N THR A 17 2.62 5.07 5.29
CA THR A 17 2.02 6.23 4.61
C THR A 17 2.29 6.21 3.10
N LEU A 18 3.48 5.76 2.68
CA LEU A 18 3.84 5.61 1.27
C LEU A 18 3.28 4.31 0.65
N GLY A 19 2.73 3.41 1.47
CA GLY A 19 2.13 2.14 1.05
C GLY A 19 3.13 1.00 0.75
N SER A 20 4.42 1.28 0.55
CA SER A 20 5.44 0.24 0.36
C SER A 20 6.88 0.71 0.58
N ILE A 21 7.76 -0.24 0.92
CA ILE A 21 9.23 -0.01 0.99
C ILE A 21 9.79 0.34 -0.40
N ALA A 22 9.20 -0.19 -1.47
CA ALA A 22 9.61 0.11 -2.84
C ALA A 22 9.38 1.58 -3.21
N GLU A 23 8.28 2.17 -2.75
CA GLU A 23 8.00 3.60 -2.94
C GLU A 23 8.95 4.48 -2.14
N LEU A 24 9.28 4.08 -0.90
CA LEU A 24 10.30 4.76 -0.10
C LEU A 24 11.69 4.70 -0.77
N SER A 25 12.07 3.55 -1.31
CA SER A 25 13.31 3.36 -2.09
C SER A 25 13.35 4.29 -3.30
N ARG A 26 12.26 4.37 -4.08
CA ARG A 26 12.19 5.27 -5.25
C ARG A 26 12.40 6.74 -4.89
N ARG A 27 11.84 7.20 -3.77
CA ARG A 27 11.93 8.61 -3.35
C ARG A 27 13.26 8.98 -2.71
N THR A 28 13.89 8.04 -2.02
CA THR A 28 15.14 8.27 -1.28
C THR A 28 16.38 7.88 -2.07
N GLY A 29 16.24 7.00 -3.07
CA GLY A 29 17.36 6.36 -3.77
C GLY A 29 18.04 5.27 -2.94
N VAL A 30 17.51 4.94 -1.77
CA VAL A 30 18.07 3.91 -0.88
C VAL A 30 17.56 2.54 -1.27
N ARG A 31 18.48 1.58 -1.41
CA ARG A 31 18.14 0.20 -1.81
C ARG A 31 17.13 -0.44 -0.87
N ILE A 32 16.16 -1.16 -1.43
CA ILE A 32 15.09 -1.85 -0.69
C ILE A 32 15.68 -2.80 0.35
N GLU A 33 16.74 -3.55 0.01
CA GLU A 33 17.35 -4.50 0.94
C GLU A 33 17.91 -3.79 2.19
N LEU A 34 18.44 -2.58 1.99
CA LEU A 34 18.99 -1.77 3.08
C LEU A 34 17.88 -1.19 3.95
N LEU A 35 16.78 -0.72 3.34
CA LEU A 35 15.58 -0.28 4.06
C LEU A 35 14.96 -1.41 4.88
N SER A 36 14.81 -2.61 4.31
CA SER A 36 14.32 -3.79 5.04
C SER A 36 15.21 -4.13 6.25
N ARG A 37 16.54 -4.08 6.10
CA ARG A 37 17.46 -4.29 7.23
C ARG A 37 17.33 -3.25 8.34
N TYR A 38 16.93 -2.02 8.01
CA TYR A 38 16.66 -0.99 9.01
C TYR A 38 15.34 -1.27 9.75
N LEU A 39 14.29 -1.65 9.03
CA LEU A 39 12.98 -2.00 9.61
C LEU A 39 13.07 -3.26 10.48
N ASP A 40 13.79 -4.28 10.02
CA ASP A 40 14.04 -5.53 10.74
C ASP A 40 15.06 -5.38 11.88
N ARG A 41 15.59 -4.16 12.10
CA ARG A 41 16.57 -3.84 13.15
C ARG A 41 17.86 -4.66 13.07
N GLN A 42 18.17 -5.21 11.90
CA GLN A 42 19.37 -6.01 11.66
C GLN A 42 20.65 -5.18 11.70
N THR A 43 20.52 -3.85 11.59
CA THR A 43 21.64 -2.91 11.58
C THR A 43 21.48 -1.89 12.71
N LYS A 44 22.55 -1.67 13.48
CA LYS A 44 22.55 -0.78 14.65
C LYS A 44 22.84 0.69 14.29
N SER A 45 23.18 0.96 13.04
CA SER A 45 23.60 2.29 12.58
C SER A 45 23.23 2.53 11.12
N ILE A 46 22.85 3.77 10.82
CA ILE A 46 22.62 4.30 9.47
C ILE A 46 23.81 5.18 9.10
N ASN A 47 24.31 5.01 7.87
CA ASN A 47 25.37 5.85 7.30
C ASN A 47 24.88 7.29 7.15
N GLN A 48 25.79 8.26 7.26
CA GLN A 48 25.41 9.68 7.25
C GLN A 48 24.82 10.13 5.91
N ASP A 49 25.35 9.62 4.80
CA ASP A 49 24.82 9.89 3.45
C ASP A 49 23.40 9.34 3.28
N THR A 50 23.21 8.08 3.68
CA THR A 50 21.89 7.41 3.67
C THR A 50 20.90 8.13 4.58
N TRP A 51 21.35 8.59 5.75
CA TRP A 51 20.53 9.40 6.65
C TRP A 51 20.13 10.73 6.01
N GLY A 52 21.03 11.39 5.29
CA GLY A 52 20.73 12.63 4.57
C GLY A 52 19.62 12.46 3.52
N GLN A 53 19.54 11.29 2.88
CA GLN A 53 18.48 10.95 1.92
C GLN A 53 17.15 10.61 2.61
N LEU A 54 17.22 9.88 3.73
CA LEU A 54 16.06 9.44 4.49
C LEU A 54 15.42 10.59 5.30
N TYR A 55 16.23 11.45 5.88
CA TYR A 55 15.81 12.44 6.86
C TYR A 55 14.71 13.39 6.37
N PRO A 56 14.73 13.97 5.14
CA PRO A 56 13.67 14.85 4.66
C PRO A 56 12.29 14.20 4.67
N LEU A 57 12.24 12.89 4.39
CA LEU A 57 11.00 12.11 4.33
C LEU A 57 10.56 11.59 5.70
N ILE A 58 11.51 11.31 6.59
CA ILE A 58 11.24 10.77 7.93
C ILE A 58 10.99 11.89 8.96
N LYS A 59 11.52 13.10 8.73
CA LYS A 59 11.37 14.27 9.61
C LYS A 59 9.92 14.56 10.06
N PRO A 60 8.90 14.49 9.20
CA PRO A 60 7.51 14.68 9.61
C PRO A 60 7.05 13.66 10.66
N TYR A 61 7.56 12.43 10.57
CA TYR A 61 7.16 11.30 11.41
C TYR A 61 7.96 11.21 12.71
N LEU A 62 9.18 11.78 12.78
CA LEU A 62 9.96 11.87 14.02
C LEU A 62 9.31 12.82 15.05
N ASN A 63 8.72 13.91 14.57
CA ASN A 63 8.04 14.88 15.45
C ASN A 63 6.64 14.41 15.88
N MET A 64 6.14 13.34 15.27
CA MET A 64 4.77 12.86 15.42
C MET A 64 4.54 12.05 16.69
N GLN A 65 5.61 11.56 17.34
CA GLN A 65 5.50 10.93 18.67
C GLN A 65 5.05 11.92 19.76
N ASN A 66 5.17 13.24 19.55
CA ASN A 66 4.70 14.26 20.51
C ASN A 66 3.28 14.80 20.21
N HIS A 67 2.67 14.41 19.08
CA HIS A 67 1.31 14.84 18.73
C HIS A 67 0.48 13.61 18.39
N ASN A 68 0.07 12.90 19.45
CA ASN A 68 -1.09 12.02 19.34
C ASN A 68 -2.26 12.83 18.73
N SER A 69 -2.94 12.23 17.74
CA SER A 69 -4.37 12.38 17.41
C SER A 69 -4.89 13.23 16.23
N ASP A 70 -4.08 13.93 15.42
CA ASP A 70 -4.64 14.81 14.36
C ASP A 70 -4.22 14.53 12.90
N MET A 71 -3.81 13.29 12.57
CA MET A 71 -3.86 12.86 11.16
C MET A 71 -5.05 11.92 10.99
N PRO A 72 -5.94 12.14 10.00
CA PRO A 72 -7.01 11.20 9.74
C PRO A 72 -6.37 9.84 9.48
N LYS A 73 -6.54 8.91 10.42
CA LYS A 73 -6.30 7.49 10.17
C LYS A 73 -7.10 7.18 8.92
N ILE A 74 -6.45 6.68 7.88
CA ILE A 74 -7.16 6.13 6.73
C ILE A 74 -7.90 4.91 7.29
N ILE A 75 -9.15 5.11 7.71
CA ILE A 75 -10.03 4.06 8.19
C ILE A 75 -10.61 3.42 6.95
N GLY A 76 -9.94 2.37 6.52
CA GLY A 76 -10.26 1.50 5.42
C GLY A 76 -9.14 0.50 5.35
N SER A 77 -9.44 -0.77 5.07
CA SER A 77 -8.38 -1.70 4.71
C SER A 77 -7.57 -1.02 3.60
N HIS A 78 -6.27 -0.78 3.80
CA HIS A 78 -5.40 -0.43 2.68
C HIS A 78 -5.76 -1.45 1.62
N ALA A 79 -6.35 -1.00 0.51
CA ALA A 79 -6.59 -1.88 -0.61
C ALA A 79 -5.20 -2.43 -0.89
N ARG A 80 -4.97 -3.68 -0.48
CA ARG A 80 -3.70 -4.34 -0.72
C ARG A 80 -3.53 -4.10 -2.20
N MET A 81 -2.53 -3.32 -2.59
CA MET A 81 -2.20 -3.18 -3.99
C MET A 81 -1.63 -4.54 -4.36
N HIS A 82 -2.53 -5.53 -4.50
CA HIS A 82 -2.29 -6.75 -5.22
C HIS A 82 -1.68 -6.25 -6.53
N HIS A 83 -0.53 -6.80 -6.87
CA HIS A 83 0.21 -6.43 -8.09
C HIS A 83 -0.71 -6.37 -9.32
N ASP A 84 -1.80 -7.15 -9.31
CA ASP A 84 -2.87 -7.18 -10.31
C ASP A 84 -3.65 -5.86 -10.45
N LEU A 85 -3.80 -5.06 -9.39
CA LEU A 85 -4.44 -3.73 -9.45
C LEU A 85 -3.52 -2.67 -10.10
N VAL A 86 -2.20 -2.93 -10.12
CA VAL A 86 -1.22 -2.04 -10.77
C VAL A 86 -1.30 -2.16 -12.29
N SER A 87 -1.65 -3.36 -12.81
CA SER A 87 -1.83 -3.62 -14.24
C SER A 87 -3.19 -3.19 -14.81
N LEU A 88 -4.14 -2.74 -13.99
CA LEU A 88 -5.43 -2.29 -14.47
C LEU A 88 -5.30 -0.95 -15.22
N THR A 89 -6.02 -0.86 -16.34
CA THR A 89 -6.26 0.35 -17.10
C THR A 89 -7.03 1.39 -16.26
N CYS A 90 -7.04 2.64 -16.71
CA CYS A 90 -7.79 3.71 -16.04
C CYS A 90 -9.28 3.38 -15.93
N ASP A 91 -9.88 2.82 -16.98
CA ASP A 91 -11.30 2.50 -17.00
C ASP A 91 -11.64 1.39 -16.02
N GLU A 92 -10.81 0.34 -15.93
CA GLU A 92 -10.98 -0.75 -14.96
C GLU A 92 -10.90 -0.26 -13.51
N LYS A 93 -10.02 0.70 -13.22
CA LYS A 93 -9.92 1.32 -11.90
C LYS A 93 -11.18 2.14 -11.57
N ILE A 94 -11.65 2.95 -12.52
CA ILE A 94 -12.90 3.72 -12.35
C ILE A 94 -14.09 2.80 -12.08
N LEU A 95 -14.18 1.66 -12.77
CA LEU A 95 -15.25 0.69 -12.56
C LEU A 95 -15.18 0.04 -11.16
N LEU A 96 -13.99 -0.27 -10.66
CA LEU A 96 -13.81 -0.80 -9.30
C LEU A 96 -14.17 0.24 -8.23
N ASP A 97 -13.78 1.49 -8.43
CA ASP A 97 -14.12 2.59 -7.52
C ASP A 97 -15.64 2.83 -7.51
N ALA A 98 -16.27 2.85 -8.69
CA ALA A 98 -17.72 2.98 -8.82
C ALA A 98 -18.47 1.82 -8.17
N PHE A 99 -17.96 0.58 -8.33
CA PHE A 99 -18.53 -0.60 -7.69
C PHE A 99 -18.39 -0.54 -6.17
N GLY A 100 -17.23 -0.15 -5.66
CA GLY A 100 -16.98 0.02 -4.22
C GLY A 100 -17.85 1.09 -3.56
N ALA A 101 -18.30 2.09 -4.32
CA ALA A 101 -19.21 3.13 -3.86
C ALA A 101 -20.69 2.67 -3.73
N LEU A 102 -21.05 1.50 -4.28
CA LEU A 102 -22.41 0.96 -4.18
C LEU A 102 -22.71 0.41 -2.78
N PRO A 103 -23.99 0.42 -2.33
CA PRO A 103 -24.40 -0.27 -1.11
C PRO A 103 -24.09 -1.77 -1.16
N PRO A 104 -23.77 -2.42 -0.02
CA PRO A 104 -23.36 -3.82 0.02
C PRO A 104 -24.41 -4.79 -0.55
N GLU A 105 -25.70 -4.48 -0.38
CA GLU A 105 -26.79 -5.28 -0.98
C GLU A 105 -26.77 -5.22 -2.51
N GLN A 106 -26.45 -4.07 -3.08
CA GLN A 106 -26.36 -3.88 -4.53
C GLN A 106 -25.09 -4.53 -5.10
N GLN A 107 -23.98 -4.45 -4.37
CA GLN A 107 -22.75 -5.16 -4.73
C GLN A 107 -22.96 -6.67 -4.80
N GLN A 108 -23.61 -7.25 -3.79
CA GLN A 108 -23.92 -8.69 -3.77
C GLN A 108 -24.83 -9.09 -4.93
N LYS A 109 -25.88 -8.32 -5.21
CA LYS A 109 -26.77 -8.57 -6.35
C LYS A 109 -26.01 -8.55 -7.67
N PHE A 110 -25.18 -7.53 -7.89
CA PHE A 110 -24.39 -7.40 -9.11
C PHE A 110 -23.38 -8.55 -9.29
N LEU A 111 -22.71 -8.97 -8.21
CA LEU A 111 -21.80 -10.12 -8.25
C LEU A 111 -22.54 -11.43 -8.56
N ALA A 112 -23.73 -11.63 -8.01
CA ALA A 112 -24.54 -12.80 -8.31
C ALA A 112 -24.94 -12.85 -9.80
N GLU A 113 -25.40 -11.72 -10.36
CA GLU A 113 -25.73 -11.62 -11.79
C GLU A 113 -24.50 -11.84 -12.69
N LEU A 114 -23.33 -11.34 -12.28
CA LEU A 114 -22.08 -11.54 -13.03
C LEU A 114 -21.69 -13.02 -13.07
N LEU A 115 -21.80 -13.72 -11.94
CA LEU A 115 -21.49 -15.15 -11.82
C LEU A 115 -22.43 -15.99 -12.69
N GLU A 116 -23.74 -15.71 -12.65
CA GLU A 116 -24.74 -16.41 -13.46
C GLU A 116 -24.44 -16.27 -14.96
N ARG A 117 -24.08 -15.07 -15.41
CA ARG A 117 -23.69 -14.82 -16.82
C ARG A 117 -22.41 -15.56 -17.21
N ALA A 118 -21.41 -15.57 -16.32
CA ALA A 118 -20.16 -16.26 -16.57
C ALA A 118 -20.36 -17.78 -16.69
N GLU A 119 -21.18 -18.37 -15.83
CA GLU A 119 -21.55 -19.79 -15.89
C GLU A 119 -22.31 -20.12 -17.18
N ALA A 120 -23.26 -19.27 -17.58
CA ALA A 120 -24.00 -19.43 -18.84
C ALA A 120 -23.08 -19.35 -20.07
N GLU A 121 -22.09 -18.46 -20.07
CA GLU A 121 -21.11 -18.34 -21.15
C GLU A 121 -20.19 -19.58 -21.22
N LEU A 122 -19.73 -20.07 -20.07
CA LEU A 122 -18.92 -21.30 -20.00
C LEU A 122 -19.71 -22.52 -20.47
N ALA A 123 -20.98 -22.64 -20.08
CA ALA A 123 -21.87 -23.70 -20.54
C ALA A 123 -22.08 -23.63 -22.07
N SER A 124 -22.25 -22.42 -22.61
CA SER A 124 -22.39 -22.19 -24.05
C SER A 124 -21.11 -22.54 -24.82
N LYS A 125 -19.94 -22.15 -24.30
CA LYS A 125 -18.63 -22.52 -24.86
C LYS A 125 -18.40 -24.04 -24.82
N ARG A 126 -18.84 -24.71 -23.76
CA ARG A 126 -18.71 -26.17 -23.62
C ARG A 126 -19.62 -26.95 -24.58
N ASN A 127 -20.79 -26.41 -24.94
CA ASN A 127 -21.69 -27.03 -25.92
C ASN A 127 -21.28 -26.78 -27.38
N ASN A 128 -20.46 -25.76 -27.65
CA ASN A 128 -19.96 -25.43 -28.99
C ASN A 128 -18.56 -26.02 -29.28
N MET A 129 -18.09 -26.93 -28.44
CA MET A 129 -16.79 -27.62 -28.57
C MET A 129 -17.01 -29.12 -28.68
#